data_AF-A0A834HDZ6-F1
#
_entry.id   AF-A0A834HDZ6-F1
#
_cell.length_a   1.000
_cell.length_b   1.000
_cell.length_c   1.000
_cell.angle_alpha   90.00
_cell.angle_beta   90.00
_cell.angle_gamma   90.00
#
_symmetry.space_group_name_H-M   'P 1'
#
loop_
_entity.id
_entity.type
_entity.pdbx_description
1 polymer ?
#
loop_
_entity_poly.entity_id
_entity_poly.type
_entity_poly.pdbx_seq_one_letter_code
_entity_poly.pdbx_strand_id
1 'polypeptide(L)'
;MLKMETWFCRRRTVVKLNYPSEYLTGISGSYYYSNTCSQWLVFTVAFSTNNKTYGPFGIPHKQGYAFEYQLGEDHPFGGFHGRAGEYLNAIGVYVKPITILGDVKANIKTKKFKCPLFRSG
;
A
#
# COMPACT_ATOMS: atom_id res chain seq x y z
N MET A 1 -8.28 3.90 16.11
CA MET A 1 -8.66 2.52 16.44
C MET A 1 -10.11 2.33 16.01
N LEU A 2 -10.36 1.75 14.83
CA LEU A 2 -11.72 1.56 14.32
C LEU A 2 -12.20 0.15 14.69
N LYS A 3 -13.38 0.08 15.29
CA LYS A 3 -13.99 -1.14 15.82
C LYS A 3 -15.17 -1.48 14.90
N MET A 4 -15.07 -2.61 14.20
CA MET A 4 -16.19 -3.16 13.43
C MET A 4 -16.64 -4.46 14.10
N GLU A 5 -17.94 -4.62 14.29
CA GLU A 5 -18.59 -5.79 14.88
C GLU A 5 -19.72 -6.25 13.98
N THR A 6 -19.56 -7.41 13.34
CA THR A 6 -20.63 -8.39 13.02
C THR A 6 -20.00 -9.77 12.68
N TRP A 7 -20.40 -10.79 13.45
CA TRP A 7 -20.54 -12.24 13.17
C TRP A 7 -19.46 -13.14 12.53
N PHE A 8 -18.22 -12.72 12.30
CA PHE A 8 -17.09 -13.67 12.17
C PHE A 8 -16.33 -13.73 13.51
N CYS A 9 -15.99 -14.93 13.99
CA CYS A 9 -15.09 -15.11 15.13
C CYS A 9 -13.89 -14.17 14.95
N ARG A 10 -13.77 -13.17 15.84
CA ARG A 10 -12.88 -12.01 15.75
C ARG A 10 -11.41 -12.43 15.84
N ARG A 11 -10.90 -13.12 14.82
CA ARG A 11 -9.47 -13.39 14.67
C ARG A 11 -8.80 -12.07 14.30
N ARG A 12 -8.34 -11.38 15.34
CA ARG A 12 -7.42 -10.26 15.17
C ARG A 12 -6.03 -10.86 14.95
N THR A 13 -5.48 -10.63 13.76
CA THR A 13 -4.08 -10.91 13.50
C THR A 13 -3.30 -9.61 13.54
N VAL A 14 -2.18 -9.60 14.26
CA VAL A 14 -1.29 -8.45 14.36
C VAL A 14 0.06 -8.85 13.79
N VAL A 15 0.49 -8.13 12.76
CA VAL A 15 1.86 -8.23 12.22
C VAL A 15 2.72 -7.20 12.94
N LYS A 16 3.74 -7.67 13.66
CA LYS A 16 4.73 -6.81 14.31
C LYS A 16 6.00 -6.87 13.48
N LEU A 17 6.49 -5.71 13.06
CA LEU A 17 7.76 -5.57 12.36
C LEU A 17 8.84 -5.11 13.34
N ASN A 18 10.02 -5.71 13.22
CA ASN A 18 11.19 -5.30 13.99
C ASN A 18 11.82 -4.02 13.40
N TYR A 19 11.16 -2.88 13.57
CA TYR A 19 11.69 -1.60 13.09
C TYR A 19 12.97 -1.18 13.86
N PRO A 20 14.03 -0.65 13.20
CA PRO A 20 14.12 -0.31 11.77
C PRO A 20 14.70 -1.41 10.87
N SER A 21 15.12 -2.55 11.42
CA SER A 21 15.77 -3.62 10.65
C SER A 21 14.82 -4.40 9.74
N GLU A 22 13.53 -4.42 10.05
CA GLU A 22 12.49 -5.01 9.24
C GLU A 22 11.49 -3.95 8.76
N TYR A 23 11.27 -3.91 7.44
CA TYR A 23 10.40 -2.95 6.78
C TYR A 23 9.65 -3.58 5.61
N LEU A 24 8.52 -2.98 5.24
CA LEU A 24 7.69 -3.45 4.14
C LEU A 24 8.38 -3.24 2.81
N THR A 25 8.46 -4.30 2.01
CA THR A 25 8.97 -4.32 0.65
C THR A 25 7.87 -4.64 -0.36
N GLY A 26 6.74 -5.21 0.08
CA GLY A 26 5.64 -5.55 -0.82
C GLY A 26 4.31 -5.76 -0.11
N ILE A 27 3.25 -5.74 -0.90
CA ILE A 27 1.91 -6.18 -0.51
C ILE A 27 1.33 -7.05 -1.63
N SER A 28 0.71 -8.16 -1.26
CA SER A 28 0.03 -9.04 -2.21
C SER A 28 -1.28 -9.55 -1.62
N GLY A 29 -2.09 -10.21 -2.44
CA GLY A 29 -3.36 -10.72 -1.98
C GLY A 29 -4.27 -11.17 -3.11
N SER A 30 -5.56 -11.29 -2.79
CA SER A 30 -6.60 -11.60 -3.77
C SER A 30 -7.85 -10.78 -3.55
N TYR A 31 -8.56 -10.50 -4.64
CA TYR A 31 -9.84 -9.80 -4.62
C TYR A 31 -10.82 -10.43 -5.60
N TYR A 32 -12.12 -10.26 -5.34
CA TYR A 32 -13.19 -10.78 -6.18
C TYR A 32 -14.48 -9.99 -5.99
N TYR A 33 -15.34 -9.98 -7.00
CA TYR A 33 -16.67 -9.40 -6.90
C TYR A 33 -17.62 -10.41 -6.25
N SER A 34 -18.05 -10.15 -5.01
CA SER A 34 -19.00 -11.03 -4.34
C SER A 34 -20.42 -10.72 -4.81
N ASN A 35 -21.06 -11.68 -5.48
CA ASN A 35 -22.47 -11.56 -5.87
C ASN A 35 -23.39 -11.46 -4.65
N THR A 36 -23.08 -12.18 -3.57
CA THR A 36 -23.86 -12.12 -2.32
C THR A 36 -23.82 -10.75 -1.68
N CYS A 37 -22.65 -10.09 -1.68
CA CYS A 37 -22.51 -8.75 -1.09
C CYS A 37 -22.70 -7.62 -2.11
N SER A 38 -22.86 -7.96 -3.40
CA SER A 38 -22.92 -7.02 -4.54
C SER A 38 -21.80 -5.96 -4.53
N GLN A 39 -20.57 -6.38 -4.21
CA GLN A 39 -19.42 -5.48 -4.12
C GLN A 39 -18.08 -6.20 -4.32
N TRP A 40 -17.06 -5.43 -4.72
CA TRP A 40 -15.66 -5.89 -4.74
C TRP A 40 -15.12 -6.04 -3.32
N LEU A 41 -14.51 -7.18 -3.05
CA LEU A 41 -13.94 -7.54 -1.75
C LEU A 41 -12.51 -7.99 -1.91
N VAL A 42 -11.66 -7.57 -0.98
CA VAL A 42 -10.34 -8.14 -0.77
C VAL A 42 -10.50 -9.37 0.12
N PHE A 43 -10.14 -10.53 -0.41
CA PHE A 43 -10.29 -11.83 0.26
C PHE A 43 -9.04 -12.25 1.03
N THR A 44 -7.87 -11.93 0.50
CA THR A 44 -6.60 -12.18 1.18
C THR A 44 -5.65 -11.00 1.08
N VAL A 45 -4.81 -10.82 2.09
CA VAL A 45 -3.69 -9.87 2.10
C VAL A 45 -2.47 -10.54 2.71
N ALA A 46 -1.31 -10.38 2.08
CA ALA A 46 -0.01 -10.73 2.59
C ALA A 46 0.91 -9.50 2.52
N PHE A 47 1.82 -9.41 3.49
CA PHE A 47 2.80 -8.32 3.58
C PHE A 47 4.20 -8.92 3.45
N SER A 48 4.93 -8.49 2.43
CA SER A 48 6.33 -8.88 2.23
C SER A 48 7.23 -7.86 2.91
N THR A 49 8.23 -8.35 3.63
CA THR A 49 9.31 -7.55 4.22
C THR A 49 10.65 -7.96 3.63
N ASN A 50 11.69 -7.18 3.92
CA ASN A 50 13.07 -7.52 3.61
C ASN A 50 13.57 -8.81 4.32
N ASN A 51 12.80 -9.36 5.25
CA ASN A 51 13.14 -10.58 5.98
C ASN A 51 12.24 -11.75 5.57
N LYS A 52 10.91 -11.55 5.56
CA LYS A 52 9.94 -12.62 5.31
C LYS A 52 8.59 -12.08 4.86
N THR A 53 7.70 -13.01 4.49
CA THR A 53 6.32 -12.69 4.17
C THR A 53 5.38 -13.06 5.32
N TYR A 54 4.47 -12.16 5.66
CA TYR A 54 3.41 -12.37 6.63
C TYR A 54 2.07 -12.58 5.92
N GLY A 55 1.43 -13.72 6.14
CA GLY A 55 0.15 -14.08 5.54
C GLY A 55 0.26 -15.31 4.62
N PRO A 56 -0.68 -15.49 3.67
CA PRO A 56 -1.84 -14.63 3.42
C PRO A 56 -2.87 -14.70 4.55
N PHE A 57 -3.40 -13.54 4.95
CA PHE A 57 -4.48 -13.41 5.92
C PHE A 57 -5.82 -13.32 5.20
N GLY A 58 -6.80 -14.10 5.65
CA GLY A 58 -8.11 -14.19 5.02
C GLY A 58 -8.37 -15.59 4.44
N ILE A 59 -9.48 -15.73 3.71
CA ILE A 59 -9.85 -16.99 3.06
C ILE A 59 -9.88 -16.73 1.56
N PRO A 60 -9.03 -17.41 0.76
CA PRO A 60 -8.98 -17.19 -0.67
C PRO A 60 -10.31 -17.59 -1.32
N HIS A 61 -10.78 -16.76 -2.25
CA HIS A 61 -11.91 -17.11 -3.11
C HIS A 61 -11.42 -17.95 -4.28
N LYS A 62 -12.14 -19.03 -4.62
CA LYS A 62 -11.74 -19.95 -5.72
C LYS A 62 -11.57 -19.25 -7.07
N GLN A 63 -12.31 -18.18 -7.30
CA GLN A 63 -12.27 -17.38 -8.53
C GLN A 63 -11.60 -16.02 -8.33
N GLY A 64 -10.90 -15.83 -7.21
CA GLY A 64 -10.26 -14.55 -6.89
C GLY A 64 -9.10 -14.23 -7.82
N TYR A 65 -8.96 -12.95 -8.15
CA TYR A 65 -7.82 -12.43 -8.89
C TYR A 65 -6.70 -12.08 -7.91
N ALA A 66 -5.49 -12.53 -8.20
CA ALA A 66 -4.32 -12.16 -7.42
C ALA A 66 -3.88 -10.72 -7.73
N PHE A 67 -3.35 -10.03 -6.74
CA PHE A 67 -2.63 -8.78 -6.90
C PHE A 67 -1.31 -8.84 -6.14
N GLU A 68 -0.32 -8.12 -6.65
CA GLU A 68 0.97 -7.96 -6.02
C GLU A 68 1.55 -6.60 -6.38
N TYR A 69 2.13 -5.93 -5.40
CA TYR A 69 2.82 -4.67 -5.57
C TYR A 69 4.10 -4.67 -4.75
N GLN A 70 5.22 -4.41 -5.44
CA GLN A 70 6.54 -4.30 -4.86
C GLN A 70 6.85 -2.82 -4.63
N LEU A 71 7.11 -2.44 -3.37
CA LEU A 71 7.42 -1.08 -2.97
C LEU A 71 8.88 -0.70 -3.30
N GLY A 72 9.77 -1.68 -3.41
CA GLY A 72 11.21 -1.49 -3.62
C GLY A 72 12.03 -1.50 -2.33
N GLU A 73 13.33 -1.32 -2.48
CA GLU A 73 14.30 -1.23 -1.38
C GLU A 73 14.35 0.21 -0.81
N ASP A 74 15.03 0.43 0.31
CA ASP A 74 15.21 1.76 0.98
C ASP A 74 14.01 2.34 1.74
N HIS A 75 13.26 1.51 2.47
CA HIS A 75 12.16 1.92 3.35
C HIS A 75 11.14 2.90 2.72
N PRO A 76 10.67 2.66 1.49
CA PRO A 76 9.87 3.64 0.77
C PRO A 76 8.40 3.66 1.25
N PHE A 77 8.01 2.82 2.23
CA PHE A 77 6.67 2.80 2.78
C PHE A 77 6.29 4.13 3.46
N GLY A 78 5.19 4.73 2.97
CA GLY A 78 4.64 5.99 3.47
C GLY A 78 3.32 5.87 4.24
N GLY A 79 2.59 4.75 4.07
CA GLY A 79 1.31 4.51 4.74
C GLY A 79 0.37 3.65 3.89
N PHE A 80 -0.83 3.40 4.41
CA PHE A 80 -1.90 2.71 3.67
C PHE A 80 -3.04 3.67 3.35
N HIS A 81 -3.73 3.37 2.25
CA HIS A 81 -5.05 3.91 1.95
C HIS A 81 -5.97 2.79 1.47
N GLY A 82 -7.26 3.07 1.36
CA GLY A 82 -8.20 2.05 0.90
C GLY A 82 -9.65 2.45 1.08
N ARG A 83 -10.53 1.48 0.85
CA ARG A 83 -11.97 1.59 1.06
C ARG A 83 -12.43 0.41 1.90
N ALA A 84 -13.16 0.69 2.96
CA ALA A 84 -13.75 -0.32 3.83
C ALA A 84 -15.14 0.12 4.30
N GLY A 85 -16.01 -0.88 4.50
CA GLY A 85 -17.29 -0.78 5.19
C GLY A 85 -17.37 -1.96 6.15
N GLU A 86 -18.41 -2.79 6.05
CA GLU A 86 -18.44 -4.07 6.77
C GLU A 86 -17.29 -5.02 6.35
N TYR A 87 -16.77 -4.82 5.12
CA TYR A 87 -15.68 -5.58 4.54
C TYR A 87 -14.60 -4.66 4.00
N LEU A 88 -13.41 -5.21 3.76
CA LEU A 88 -12.34 -4.52 3.04
C LEU A 88 -12.62 -4.60 1.53
N ASN A 89 -12.89 -3.47 0.89
CA ASN A 89 -13.19 -3.41 -0.54
C ASN A 89 -11.96 -3.13 -1.39
N ALA A 90 -11.04 -2.31 -0.88
CA ALA A 90 -9.80 -1.94 -1.57
C ALA A 90 -8.70 -1.60 -0.56
N ILE A 91 -7.46 -1.92 -0.91
CA ILE A 91 -6.26 -1.56 -0.16
C ILE A 91 -5.18 -1.08 -1.13
N GLY A 92 -4.46 -0.05 -0.73
CA GLY A 92 -3.33 0.51 -1.46
C GLY A 92 -2.28 1.05 -0.49
N VAL A 93 -1.13 1.38 -1.04
CA VAL A 93 0.03 1.87 -0.28
C VAL A 93 0.48 3.22 -0.81
N TYR A 94 0.81 4.12 0.12
CA TYR A 94 1.58 5.31 -0.20
C TYR A 94 3.05 4.97 -0.18
N VAL A 95 3.76 5.43 -1.21
CA VAL A 95 5.21 5.26 -1.36
C VAL A 95 5.85 6.64 -1.28
N LYS A 96 6.87 6.78 -0.43
CA LYS A 96 7.69 7.98 -0.33
C LYS A 96 8.51 8.10 -1.61
N PRO A 97 8.67 9.33 -2.15
CA PRO A 97 9.54 9.52 -3.29
C PRO A 97 10.97 9.09 -2.92
N ILE A 98 11.61 8.33 -3.81
CA ILE A 98 13.03 7.99 -3.69
C ILE A 98 13.79 9.32 -3.59
N THR A 99 14.55 9.51 -2.52
CA THR A 99 15.31 10.75 -2.31
C THR A 99 16.60 10.71 -3.13
N ILE A 100 16.50 10.48 -4.44
CA ILE A 100 17.62 10.69 -5.39
C ILE A 100 18.05 12.16 -5.44
N LEU A 101 17.26 13.06 -4.86
CA LEU A 101 17.48 14.50 -4.86
C LEU A 101 18.35 15.01 -3.69
N GLY A 102 18.67 14.19 -2.68
CA GLY A 102 19.60 14.59 -1.62
C GLY A 102 21.01 14.80 -2.16
N ASP A 103 21.48 13.84 -2.97
CA ASP A 103 22.82 13.83 -3.55
C ASP A 103 22.90 14.62 -4.87
N VAL A 104 21.80 14.67 -5.64
CA VAL A 104 21.76 15.42 -6.91
C VAL A 104 21.62 16.93 -6.68
N LYS A 105 20.93 17.39 -5.62
CA LYS A 105 20.79 18.83 -5.34
C LYS A 105 22.10 19.53 -4.97
N ALA A 106 23.10 18.80 -4.48
CA ALA A 106 24.43 19.38 -4.23
C ALA A 106 25.17 19.76 -5.54
N ASN A 107 24.77 19.20 -6.69
CA ASN A 107 25.46 19.41 -7.97
C ASN A 107 24.63 20.07 -9.09
N ILE A 108 23.34 20.32 -8.90
CA ILE A 108 22.57 21.10 -9.89
C ILE A 108 22.69 22.59 -9.55
N LYS A 109 23.62 23.28 -10.21
CA LYS A 109 23.54 24.75 -10.37
C LYS A 109 22.27 25.05 -11.16
N THR A 110 21.22 25.47 -10.45
CA THR A 110 19.94 25.85 -11.05
C THR A 110 20.16 26.98 -12.06
N LYS A 111 20.09 26.68 -13.37
CA LYS A 111 19.91 27.72 -14.38
C LYS A 111 18.44 28.14 -14.37
N LYS A 112 18.20 29.36 -13.90
CA LYS A 112 16.88 29.98 -13.85
C LYS A 112 16.50 30.38 -15.28
N PHE A 113 15.62 29.61 -15.92
CA PHE A 113 15.03 30.03 -17.18
C PHE A 113 13.85 30.96 -16.89
N LYS A 114 13.91 32.16 -17.45
CA LYS A 114 12.89 33.21 -17.31
C LYS A 114 11.91 33.04 -18.47
N CYS A 115 10.67 32.65 -18.19
CA CYS A 115 9.62 32.57 -19.22
C CYS A 115 9.24 33.97 -19.69
N PRO A 116 9.42 34.32 -20.98
CA PRO A 116 8.84 35.51 -21.54
C PRO A 116 7.45 35.13 -22.03
N LEU A 117 6.39 35.60 -21.39
CA LEU A 117 5.06 35.87 -21.97
C LEU A 117 4.02 35.93 -20.83
N PHE A 118 3.92 37.11 -20.22
CA PHE A 118 2.64 37.72 -19.87
C PHE A 118 2.87 39.22 -20.03
N ARG A 119 2.48 39.78 -21.18
CA ARG A 119 2.18 41.20 -21.30
C ARG A 119 0.73 41.33 -20.85
N SER A 120 0.53 41.95 -19.70
CA SER A 120 -0.78 42.46 -19.29
C SER A 120 -1.17 43.59 -20.25
N GLY A 121 -2.22 43.36 -21.03
CA GLY A 121 -3.07 44.43 -21.55
C GLY A 121 -4.22 44.63 -20.57
#